data_AF-A0A955AUL0-F1
#
_entry.id   AF-A0A955AUL0-F1
#
_cell.length_a   1.000
_cell.length_b   1.000
_cell.length_c   1.000
_cell.angle_alpha   90.00
_cell.angle_beta   90.00
_cell.angle_gamma   90.00
#
_symmetry.space_group_name_H-M   'P 1'
#
loop_
_entity.id
_entity.type
_entity.pdbx_description
1 polymer ?
#
loop_
_entity_poly.entity_id
_entity_poly.type
_entity_poly.pdbx_seq_one_letter_code
_entity_poly.pdbx_strand_id
1 'polypeptide(L)'
;YYAMAGVFRSTKTFTLGNVANFIERSLLSEQQQQAYEAGQQAIAKAKAEKGALQKELQQRQANQINVVAQLDDGQAELHGEWVSSNHTAGFVGDGYRHDGAKQKGEKWARYRLAIPTTANGPLFVEMSYTSGSNRSSAVPVLIRYGDVEQTVSVNQTKPPASGSFQRLHQVENAPQAGEEIVVEIRNSDPQ
;
A
#
# COMPACT_ATOMS: atom_id res chain seq x y z
N TYR A 1 -13.24 51.51 42.32
CA TYR A 1 -12.32 52.28 41.47
C TYR A 1 -12.83 52.16 40.04
N TYR A 2 -13.22 53.27 39.41
CA TYR A 2 -13.69 53.28 38.02
C TYR A 2 -12.70 54.12 37.19
N ALA A 3 -12.16 53.54 36.11
CA ALA A 3 -11.38 54.27 35.13
C ALA A 3 -12.31 54.64 33.96
N MET A 4 -12.63 55.94 33.83
CA MET A 4 -13.35 56.48 32.69
C MET A 4 -12.32 57.11 31.74
N ALA A 5 -12.18 56.54 30.54
CA ALA A 5 -11.41 57.15 29.45
C ALA A 5 -12.38 57.81 28.46
N GLY A 6 -12.39 59.13 28.40
CA GLY A 6 -13.13 59.90 27.39
C GLY A 6 -12.30 60.04 26.12
N VAL A 7 -12.74 59.43 25.02
CA VAL A 7 -12.11 59.59 23.70
C VAL A 7 -12.94 60.58 22.89
N PHE A 8 -12.43 61.79 22.67
CA PHE A 8 -13.04 62.77 21.77
C PHE A 8 -12.58 62.52 20.32
N ARG A 9 -13.51 62.41 19.36
CA ARG A 9 -13.20 62.31 17.92
C ARG A 9 -14.00 63.34 17.13
N SER A 10 -13.32 64.02 16.22
CA SER A 10 -13.93 64.94 15.24
C SER A 10 -14.55 64.15 14.08
N THR A 11 -15.80 64.42 13.75
CA THR A 11 -16.52 63.81 12.63
C THR A 11 -16.30 64.65 11.35
N LYS A 12 -15.30 64.29 10.54
CA LYS A 12 -15.40 64.55 9.10
C LYS A 12 -16.29 63.45 8.51
N THR A 13 -17.58 63.75 8.36
CA THR A 13 -18.61 62.75 8.02
C THR A 13 -18.85 62.60 6.51
N PHE A 14 -18.20 63.38 5.65
CA PHE A 14 -18.47 63.37 4.20
C PHE A 14 -17.21 63.66 3.37
N THR A 15 -17.03 62.89 2.28
CA THR A 15 -16.24 63.30 1.12
C THR A 15 -17.22 63.90 0.09
N LEU A 16 -16.92 65.10 -0.43
CA LEU A 16 -17.77 65.76 -1.43
C LEU A 16 -17.55 65.10 -2.80
N GLY A 17 -18.47 64.22 -3.18
CA GLY A 17 -18.71 63.72 -4.53
C GLY A 17 -20.22 63.76 -4.83
N ASN A 18 -20.62 63.54 -6.09
CA ASN A 18 -21.99 63.78 -6.57
C ASN A 18 -23.11 63.03 -5.81
N VAL A 19 -22.78 61.99 -5.03
CA VAL A 19 -23.63 61.44 -3.96
C VAL A 19 -22.73 61.11 -2.77
N ALA A 20 -23.19 61.39 -1.55
CA ALA A 20 -22.46 61.07 -0.34
C ALA A 20 -22.21 59.56 -0.19
N ASN A 21 -20.94 59.16 -0.10
CA ASN A 21 -20.56 57.80 0.26
C ASN A 21 -20.23 57.73 1.76
N PHE A 22 -20.64 56.63 2.41
CA PHE A 22 -20.23 56.35 3.79
C PHE A 22 -18.72 56.14 3.86
N ILE A 23 -18.07 56.72 4.88
CA ILE A 23 -16.66 56.42 5.17
C ILE A 23 -16.62 55.05 5.86
N GLU A 24 -16.45 54.00 5.06
CA GLU A 24 -16.14 52.67 5.56
C GLU A 24 -14.68 52.65 5.99
N ARG A 25 -14.44 52.66 7.31
CA ARG A 25 -13.11 52.42 7.87
C ARG A 25 -13.12 51.00 8.42
N SER A 26 -12.19 50.17 7.93
CA SER A 26 -12.00 48.82 8.46
C SER A 26 -11.84 48.88 9.99
N LEU A 27 -12.60 48.05 10.70
CA LEU A 27 -12.49 47.89 12.14
C LEU A 27 -11.19 47.15 12.55
N LEU A 28 -10.51 46.56 11.57
CA LEU A 28 -9.26 45.83 11.72
C LEU A 28 -8.08 46.80 11.57
N SER A 29 -7.10 46.72 12.47
CA SER A 29 -5.80 47.37 12.25
C SER A 29 -5.14 46.82 10.99
N GLU A 30 -4.18 47.55 10.40
CA GLU A 30 -3.42 47.05 9.24
C GLU A 30 -2.78 45.68 9.52
N GLN A 31 -2.29 45.47 10.75
CA GLN A 31 -1.75 44.18 11.20
C GLN A 31 -2.83 43.08 11.23
N GLN A 32 -4.05 43.40 11.68
CA GLN A 32 -5.16 42.44 11.68
C GLN A 32 -5.67 42.12 10.27
N GLN A 33 -5.66 43.10 9.37
CA GLN A 33 -6.02 42.93 7.96
C GLN A 33 -5.02 42.00 7.26
N GLN A 34 -3.72 42.24 7.42
CA GLN A 34 -2.65 41.40 6.88
C GLN A 34 -2.69 39.98 7.45
N ALA A 35 -2.95 39.83 8.76
CA ALA A 35 -3.07 38.52 9.40
C ALA A 35 -4.29 37.74 8.87
N TYR A 36 -5.41 38.42 8.61
CA TYR A 36 -6.60 37.81 8.02
C TYR A 36 -6.35 37.33 6.58
N GLU A 37 -5.74 38.17 5.74
CA GLU A 37 -5.39 37.82 4.36
C GLU A 37 -4.39 36.68 4.29
N ALA A 38 -3.35 36.71 5.14
CA ALA A 38 -2.40 35.61 5.26
C ALA A 38 -3.08 34.31 5.73
N GLY A 39 -4.01 34.40 6.68
CA GLY A 39 -4.82 33.28 7.14
C GLY A 39 -5.70 32.70 6.03
N GLN A 40 -6.34 33.55 5.23
CA GLN A 40 -7.16 33.11 4.10
C GLN A 40 -6.33 32.45 3.00
N GLN A 41 -5.14 33.00 2.71
CA GLN A 41 -4.20 32.38 1.78
C GLN A 41 -3.71 31.01 2.29
N ALA A 42 -3.44 30.89 3.59
CA ALA A 42 -3.07 29.62 4.21
C ALA A 42 -4.20 28.58 4.13
N ILE A 43 -5.45 28.99 4.41
CA ILE A 43 -6.63 28.11 4.29
C ILE A 43 -6.84 27.67 2.85
N ALA A 44 -6.72 28.59 1.88
CA ALA A 44 -6.84 28.27 0.46
C ALA A 44 -5.76 27.27 0.01
N LYS A 45 -4.52 27.47 0.44
CA LYS A 45 -3.41 26.55 0.17
C LYS A 45 -3.65 25.17 0.78
N ALA A 46 -4.03 25.09 2.06
CA ALA A 46 -4.28 23.82 2.73
C ALA A 46 -5.46 23.07 2.11
N LYS A 47 -6.50 23.79 1.65
CA LYS A 47 -7.63 23.19 0.94
C LYS A 47 -7.23 22.62 -0.42
N ALA A 48 -6.34 23.31 -1.15
CA ALA A 48 -5.80 22.81 -2.41
C ALA A 48 -4.92 21.56 -2.20
N GLU A 49 -4.04 21.57 -1.20
CA GLU A 49 -3.19 20.42 -0.83
C GLU A 49 -4.05 19.22 -0.41
N LYS A 50 -5.06 19.42 0.44
CA LYS A 50 -6.01 18.35 0.81
C LYS A 50 -6.71 17.77 -0.42
N GLY A 51 -7.15 18.61 -1.36
CA GLY A 51 -7.77 18.15 -2.60
C GLY A 51 -6.81 17.33 -3.48
N ALA A 52 -5.54 17.74 -3.56
CA ALA A 52 -4.51 16.99 -4.28
C ALA A 52 -4.24 15.64 -3.61
N LEU A 53 -4.03 15.62 -2.29
CA LEU A 53 -3.82 14.40 -1.50
C LEU A 53 -5.03 13.45 -1.56
N GLN A 54 -6.25 13.98 -1.56
CA GLN A 54 -7.46 13.16 -1.72
C GLN A 54 -7.54 12.51 -3.11
N LYS A 55 -7.19 13.25 -4.18
CA LYS A 55 -7.12 12.68 -5.53
C LYS A 55 -6.02 11.63 -5.64
N GLU A 56 -4.86 11.89 -5.05
CA GLU A 56 -3.76 10.92 -5.01
C GLU A 56 -4.17 9.65 -4.25
N LEU A 57 -4.84 9.79 -3.11
CA LEU A 57 -5.39 8.66 -2.35
C LEU A 57 -6.39 7.86 -3.18
N GLN A 58 -7.34 8.53 -3.84
CA GLN A 58 -8.31 7.86 -4.70
C GLN A 58 -7.61 7.12 -5.86
N GLN A 59 -6.58 7.72 -6.46
CA GLN A 59 -5.84 7.11 -7.55
C GLN A 59 -5.00 5.91 -7.08
N ARG A 60 -4.40 6.00 -5.89
CA ARG A 60 -3.68 4.87 -5.26
C ARG A 60 -4.63 3.74 -4.88
N GLN A 61 -5.82 4.05 -4.38
CA GLN A 61 -6.87 3.06 -4.09
C GLN A 61 -7.41 2.41 -5.36
N ALA A 62 -7.62 3.17 -6.43
CA ALA A 62 -8.03 2.63 -7.73
C ALA A 62 -6.94 1.74 -8.36
N ASN A 63 -5.68 2.02 -8.08
CA ASN A 63 -4.53 1.20 -8.50
C ASN A 63 -4.14 0.15 -7.47
N GLN A 64 -4.88 0.02 -6.36
CA GLN A 64 -4.60 -0.98 -5.34
C GLN A 64 -4.99 -2.34 -5.92
N ILE A 65 -4.00 -3.21 -6.09
CA ILE A 65 -4.26 -4.63 -6.35
C ILE A 65 -5.12 -5.12 -5.19
N ASN A 66 -6.29 -5.68 -5.47
CA ASN A 66 -7.13 -6.33 -4.46
C ASN A 66 -6.41 -7.60 -3.99
N VAL A 67 -5.45 -7.42 -3.09
CA VAL A 67 -4.75 -8.52 -2.42
C VAL A 67 -5.74 -9.15 -1.45
N VAL A 68 -6.22 -10.34 -1.81
CA VAL A 68 -7.16 -11.11 -0.97
C VAL A 68 -6.48 -11.56 0.33
N ALA A 69 -5.23 -11.99 0.23
CA ALA A 69 -4.36 -12.26 1.38
C ALA A 69 -2.90 -12.22 0.95
N GLN A 70 -2.01 -11.88 1.88
CA GLN A 70 -0.57 -11.97 1.72
C GLN A 70 -0.04 -12.83 2.88
N LEU A 71 0.64 -13.92 2.54
CA LEU A 71 1.26 -14.81 3.51
C LEU A 71 2.78 -14.69 3.37
N ASP A 72 3.46 -14.31 4.45
CA ASP A 72 4.91 -14.19 4.48
C ASP A 72 5.59 -15.50 4.92
N ASP A 73 6.91 -15.59 4.79
CA ASP A 73 7.70 -16.81 5.08
C ASP A 73 7.48 -17.33 6.51
N GLY A 74 7.26 -16.44 7.48
CA GLY A 74 6.96 -16.77 8.87
C GLY A 74 5.62 -17.48 9.08
N GLN A 75 4.72 -17.46 8.08
CA GLN A 75 3.41 -18.11 8.12
C GLN A 75 3.41 -19.48 7.43
N ALA A 76 4.56 -19.93 6.90
CA ALA A 76 4.68 -21.23 6.26
C ALA A 76 4.81 -22.37 7.28
N GLU A 77 4.13 -23.48 7.02
CA GLU A 77 4.49 -24.78 7.58
C GLU A 77 5.79 -25.24 6.90
N LEU A 78 6.83 -25.54 7.69
CA LEU A 78 8.14 -25.92 7.17
C LEU A 78 8.47 -27.37 7.49
N HIS A 79 9.09 -28.04 6.52
CA HIS A 79 9.74 -29.33 6.72
C HIS A 79 11.19 -29.28 6.24
N GLY A 80 12.07 -29.88 7.04
CA GLY A 80 13.51 -29.74 6.92
C GLY A 80 14.04 -28.40 7.47
N GLU A 81 15.36 -28.23 7.46
CA GLU A 81 16.00 -27.01 7.96
C GLU A 81 16.02 -25.90 6.91
N TRP A 82 15.39 -24.76 7.21
CA TRP A 82 15.37 -23.57 6.38
C TRP A 82 16.16 -22.44 7.05
N VAL A 83 16.99 -21.75 6.26
CA VAL A 83 17.83 -20.65 6.74
C VAL A 83 17.13 -19.33 6.46
N SER A 84 16.90 -18.51 7.50
CA SER A 84 16.38 -17.15 7.36
C SER A 84 17.49 -16.17 6.99
N SER A 85 17.18 -15.21 6.13
CA SER A 85 18.10 -14.18 5.66
C SER A 85 17.34 -12.92 5.26
N ASN A 86 17.97 -11.76 5.43
CA ASN A 86 17.50 -10.47 4.93
C ASN A 86 18.55 -9.79 4.02
N HIS A 87 19.55 -10.56 3.58
CA HIS A 87 20.72 -10.04 2.88
C HIS A 87 20.38 -9.42 1.52
N THR A 88 19.47 -10.04 0.78
CA THR A 88 19.05 -9.57 -0.55
C THR A 88 17.72 -8.86 -0.41
N ALA A 89 17.68 -7.56 -0.67
CA ALA A 89 16.45 -6.77 -0.63
C ALA A 89 15.42 -7.24 -1.67
N GLY A 90 14.16 -6.86 -1.48
CA GLY A 90 13.04 -7.25 -2.35
C GLY A 90 12.16 -8.37 -1.78
N PHE A 91 12.37 -8.76 -0.52
CA PHE A 91 11.46 -9.62 0.22
C PHE A 91 10.24 -8.86 0.74
N VAL A 92 9.23 -9.62 1.11
CA VAL A 92 8.05 -9.16 1.85
C VAL A 92 8.34 -9.30 3.35
N GLY A 93 7.88 -8.36 4.18
CA GLY A 93 8.09 -8.41 5.63
C GLY A 93 9.55 -8.18 6.05
N ASP A 94 10.07 -9.04 6.93
CA ASP A 94 11.37 -8.85 7.60
C ASP A 94 12.53 -9.58 6.90
N GLY A 95 12.25 -10.55 6.02
CA GLY A 95 13.27 -11.33 5.34
C GLY A 95 12.70 -12.43 4.44
N TYR A 96 13.52 -13.45 4.17
CA TYR A 96 13.13 -14.63 3.42
C TYR A 96 13.85 -15.88 3.93
N ARG A 97 13.37 -17.06 3.50
CA ARG A 97 14.01 -18.35 3.80
C ARG A 97 14.60 -19.00 2.55
N HIS A 98 15.68 -19.75 2.74
CA HIS A 98 16.29 -20.56 1.69
C HIS A 98 16.75 -21.93 2.21
N ASP A 99 16.90 -22.89 1.31
CA ASP A 99 17.25 -24.29 1.61
C ASP A 99 18.73 -24.50 1.96
N GLY A 100 19.54 -23.44 1.87
CA GLY A 100 20.99 -23.48 2.06
C GLY A 100 21.74 -24.32 1.01
N ALA A 101 21.11 -24.65 -0.12
CA ALA A 101 21.61 -25.59 -1.12
C ALA A 101 21.95 -26.99 -0.54
N LYS A 102 21.21 -27.44 0.47
CA LYS A 102 21.39 -28.75 1.14
C LYS A 102 20.13 -29.59 1.08
N GLN A 103 20.30 -30.91 1.17
CA GLN A 103 19.21 -31.91 1.28
C GLN A 103 18.14 -31.73 0.20
N LYS A 104 18.57 -31.69 -1.06
CA LYS A 104 17.67 -31.48 -2.21
C LYS A 104 16.62 -32.59 -2.27
N GLY A 105 15.37 -32.19 -2.42
CA GLY A 105 14.19 -33.06 -2.42
C GLY A 105 13.65 -33.48 -1.05
N GLU A 106 14.31 -33.10 0.05
CA GLU A 106 13.87 -33.43 1.40
C GLU A 106 13.15 -32.27 2.10
N LYS A 107 13.09 -31.07 1.51
CA LYS A 107 12.53 -29.87 2.15
C LYS A 107 11.31 -29.35 1.41
N TRP A 108 10.35 -28.86 2.19
CA TRP A 108 9.21 -28.13 1.66
C TRP A 108 8.79 -27.00 2.59
N ALA A 109 8.18 -25.97 1.99
CA ALA A 109 7.50 -24.88 2.68
C ALA A 109 6.07 -24.81 2.15
N ARG A 110 5.08 -24.91 3.02
CA ARG A 110 3.66 -24.98 2.67
C ARG A 110 2.89 -23.82 3.28
N TYR A 111 2.14 -23.14 2.43
CA TYR A 111 1.22 -22.07 2.78
C TYR A 111 -0.20 -22.59 2.62
N ARG A 112 -1.06 -22.20 3.56
CA ARG A 112 -2.49 -22.51 3.54
C ARG A 112 -3.28 -21.24 3.66
N LEU A 113 -4.28 -21.07 2.80
CA LEU A 113 -5.18 -19.95 2.82
C LEU A 113 -6.61 -20.44 2.72
N ALA A 114 -7.39 -20.23 3.77
CA ALA A 114 -8.85 -20.30 3.68
C ALA A 114 -9.34 -19.08 2.90
N ILE A 115 -10.07 -19.30 1.80
CA ILE A 115 -10.50 -18.19 0.94
C ILE A 115 -11.55 -17.34 1.67
N PRO A 116 -11.31 -16.03 1.83
CA PRO A 116 -12.30 -15.13 2.42
C PRO A 116 -13.58 -15.11 1.60
N THR A 117 -14.73 -15.07 2.29
CA THR A 117 -16.06 -14.88 1.66
C THR A 117 -16.16 -13.58 0.84
N THR A 118 -15.25 -12.65 1.05
CA THR A 118 -15.15 -11.36 0.35
C THR A 118 -14.41 -11.43 -0.98
N ALA A 119 -13.76 -12.56 -1.29
CA ALA A 119 -13.06 -12.77 -2.55
C ALA A 119 -14.07 -12.96 -3.69
N ASN A 120 -14.41 -11.87 -4.36
CA ASN A 120 -15.31 -11.86 -5.51
C ASN A 120 -14.50 -11.63 -6.79
N GLY A 121 -14.38 -12.67 -7.63
CA GLY A 121 -13.70 -12.58 -8.93
C GLY A 121 -12.53 -13.55 -9.09
N PRO A 122 -11.75 -13.42 -10.18
CA PRO A 122 -10.61 -14.30 -10.44
C PRO A 122 -9.52 -14.11 -9.39
N LEU A 123 -9.05 -15.22 -8.82
CA LEU A 123 -7.95 -15.24 -7.87
C LEU A 123 -6.66 -15.67 -8.60
N PHE A 124 -5.57 -14.98 -8.30
CA PHE A 124 -4.25 -15.32 -8.80
C PHE A 124 -3.36 -15.80 -7.65
N VAL A 125 -2.69 -16.93 -7.85
CA VAL A 125 -1.60 -17.37 -6.99
C VAL A 125 -0.32 -16.77 -7.55
N GLU A 126 0.32 -15.93 -6.74
CA GLU A 126 1.55 -15.24 -7.09
C GLU A 126 2.60 -15.49 -6.00
N MET A 127 3.86 -15.60 -6.40
CA MET A 127 4.98 -15.84 -5.49
C MET A 127 5.98 -14.69 -5.55
N SER A 128 6.37 -14.20 -4.38
CA SER A 128 7.50 -13.28 -4.27
C SER A 128 8.79 -14.04 -3.97
N TYR A 129 9.88 -13.65 -4.62
CA TYR A 129 11.20 -14.21 -4.37
C TYR A 129 12.29 -13.23 -4.81
N THR A 130 13.46 -13.34 -4.18
CA THR A 130 14.66 -12.60 -4.61
C THR A 130 15.41 -13.39 -5.68
N SER A 131 15.67 -12.79 -6.83
CA SER A 131 16.44 -13.45 -7.89
C SER A 131 17.95 -13.41 -7.65
N GLY A 132 18.68 -14.41 -8.16
CA GLY A 132 20.14 -14.42 -8.14
C GLY A 132 20.72 -15.52 -9.02
N SER A 133 21.95 -15.34 -9.52
CA SER A 133 22.61 -16.32 -10.38
C SER A 133 22.88 -17.67 -9.69
N ASN A 134 22.90 -17.68 -8.36
CA ASN A 134 23.04 -18.88 -7.52
C ASN A 134 21.71 -19.51 -7.10
N ARG A 135 20.59 -19.06 -7.68
CA ARG A 135 19.24 -19.61 -7.41
C ARG A 135 18.92 -20.71 -8.42
N SER A 136 17.93 -21.55 -8.08
CA SER A 136 17.45 -22.58 -8.99
C SER A 136 16.66 -21.98 -10.15
N SER A 137 16.82 -22.55 -11.34
CA SER A 137 16.04 -22.21 -12.53
C SER A 137 14.73 -22.98 -12.65
N ALA A 138 14.46 -23.91 -11.74
CA ALA A 138 13.33 -24.83 -11.87
C ALA A 138 12.76 -25.25 -10.50
N VAL A 139 12.50 -24.29 -9.61
CA VAL A 139 11.88 -24.57 -8.30
C VAL A 139 10.45 -25.06 -8.51
N PRO A 140 10.09 -26.29 -8.10
CA PRO A 140 8.72 -26.78 -8.22
C PRO A 140 7.83 -26.16 -7.14
N VAL A 141 6.68 -25.65 -7.58
CA VAL A 141 5.61 -25.12 -6.74
C VAL A 141 4.33 -25.88 -7.03
N LEU A 142 3.85 -26.63 -6.04
CA LEU A 142 2.60 -27.36 -6.08
C LEU A 142 1.46 -26.47 -5.54
N ILE A 143 0.39 -26.33 -6.32
CA ILE A 143 -0.79 -25.54 -5.99
C ILE A 143 -1.98 -26.48 -5.97
N ARG A 144 -2.71 -26.53 -4.84
CA ARG A 144 -3.88 -27.41 -4.66
C ARG A 144 -5.07 -26.62 -4.13
N TYR A 145 -6.24 -26.87 -4.69
CA TYR A 145 -7.52 -26.29 -4.26
C TYR A 145 -8.66 -27.12 -4.84
N GLY A 146 -9.69 -27.42 -4.04
CA GLY A 146 -10.74 -28.35 -4.44
C GLY A 146 -10.16 -29.67 -4.97
N ASP A 147 -10.59 -30.08 -6.17
CA ASP A 147 -10.08 -31.26 -6.88
C ASP A 147 -8.88 -30.94 -7.82
N VAL A 148 -8.41 -29.70 -7.83
CA VAL A 148 -7.32 -29.26 -8.71
C VAL A 148 -5.97 -29.41 -8.02
N GLU A 149 -5.04 -30.05 -8.72
CA GLU A 149 -3.62 -30.11 -8.37
C GLU A 149 -2.78 -29.68 -9.59
N GLN A 150 -1.97 -28.64 -9.41
CA GLN A 150 -1.13 -28.07 -10.48
C GLN A 150 0.30 -27.89 -9.97
N THR A 151 1.30 -28.29 -10.76
CA THR A 151 2.71 -28.03 -10.46
C THR A 151 3.29 -27.03 -11.46
N VAL A 152 3.86 -25.94 -10.95
CA VAL A 152 4.52 -24.90 -11.75
C VAL A 152 6.02 -24.89 -11.43
N SER A 153 6.85 -24.89 -12.47
CA SER A 153 8.30 -24.74 -12.32
C SER A 153 8.69 -23.26 -12.40
N VAL A 154 9.41 -22.75 -11.39
CA VAL A 154 9.77 -21.33 -11.31
C VAL A 154 11.27 -21.12 -11.45
N ASN A 155 11.64 -20.24 -12.37
CA ASN A 155 13.02 -19.83 -12.56
C ASN A 155 13.38 -18.62 -11.68
N GLN A 156 14.03 -18.90 -10.54
CA GLN A 156 14.46 -17.88 -9.60
C GLN A 156 15.80 -17.21 -9.96
N THR A 157 16.41 -17.57 -11.09
CA THR A 157 17.58 -16.83 -11.62
C THR A 157 17.17 -15.51 -12.25
N LYS A 158 15.88 -15.35 -12.58
CA LYS A 158 15.31 -14.16 -13.21
C LYS A 158 14.39 -13.43 -12.24
N PRO A 159 14.34 -12.10 -12.26
CA PRO A 159 13.42 -11.35 -11.42
C PRO A 159 11.95 -11.70 -11.74
N PRO A 160 11.04 -11.58 -10.76
CA PRO A 160 9.61 -11.75 -11.01
C PRO A 160 9.10 -10.81 -12.11
N ALA A 161 8.16 -11.28 -12.94
CA ALA A 161 7.66 -10.51 -14.08
C ALA A 161 6.80 -9.29 -13.70
N SER A 162 6.19 -9.26 -12.51
CA SER A 162 5.28 -8.21 -12.06
C SER A 162 5.80 -7.54 -10.79
N GLY A 163 6.92 -6.82 -10.91
CA GLY A 163 7.58 -6.16 -9.79
C GLY A 163 8.16 -7.18 -8.81
N SER A 164 7.63 -7.24 -7.59
CA SER A 164 8.06 -8.20 -6.57
C SER A 164 7.37 -9.57 -6.65
N PHE A 165 6.38 -9.73 -7.54
CA PHE A 165 5.55 -10.94 -7.61
C PHE A 165 5.61 -11.59 -9.00
N GLN A 166 5.69 -12.91 -9.01
CA GLN A 166 5.59 -13.75 -10.19
C GLN A 166 4.25 -14.46 -10.16
N ARG A 167 3.40 -14.21 -11.14
CA ARG A 167 2.16 -14.97 -11.30
C ARG A 167 2.48 -16.43 -11.65
N LEU A 168 1.91 -17.34 -10.88
CA LEU A 168 2.10 -18.79 -11.05
C LEU A 168 0.87 -19.45 -11.67
N HIS A 169 -0.30 -19.13 -11.15
CA HIS A 169 -1.55 -19.79 -11.55
C HIS A 169 -2.74 -18.87 -11.38
N GLN A 170 -3.73 -18.98 -12.26
CA GLN A 170 -5.04 -18.39 -12.08
C GLN A 170 -5.99 -19.47 -11.59
N VAL A 171 -6.58 -19.29 -10.42
CA VAL A 171 -7.53 -20.24 -9.84
C VAL A 171 -8.79 -20.24 -10.71
N GLU A 172 -9.05 -21.37 -11.34
CA GLU A 172 -10.24 -21.57 -12.17
C GLU A 172 -11.41 -21.93 -11.28
N ASN A 173 -12.58 -21.30 -11.52
CA ASN A 173 -13.78 -21.41 -10.66
C ASN A 173 -13.46 -21.06 -9.21
N ALA A 174 -13.61 -19.78 -8.85
CA ALA A 174 -13.30 -19.27 -7.51
C ALA A 174 -13.77 -20.26 -6.43
N PRO A 175 -12.86 -20.81 -5.61
CA PRO A 175 -13.20 -21.85 -4.65
C PRO A 175 -14.28 -21.32 -3.71
N GLN A 176 -15.22 -22.16 -3.32
CA GLN A 176 -16.34 -21.71 -2.50
C GLN A 176 -15.82 -21.14 -1.18
N ALA A 177 -16.55 -20.19 -0.59
CA ALA A 177 -16.18 -19.65 0.70
C ALA A 177 -15.97 -20.77 1.74
N GLY A 178 -14.76 -20.85 2.30
CA GLY A 178 -14.35 -21.91 3.22
C GLY A 178 -13.49 -23.02 2.59
N GLU A 179 -13.33 -23.06 1.27
CA GLU A 179 -12.31 -23.88 0.62
C GLU A 179 -10.90 -23.34 0.90
N GLU A 180 -9.94 -24.26 0.98
CA GLU A 180 -8.53 -23.96 1.25
C GLU A 180 -7.72 -24.05 -0.04
N ILE A 181 -6.86 -23.05 -0.27
CA ILE A 181 -5.77 -23.13 -1.24
C ILE A 181 -4.49 -23.50 -0.49
N VAL A 182 -3.82 -24.53 -0.95
CA VAL A 182 -2.52 -24.97 -0.45
C VAL A 182 -1.45 -24.73 -1.51
N VAL A 183 -0.41 -23.99 -1.16
CA VAL A 183 0.76 -23.76 -2.01
C VAL A 183 1.98 -24.36 -1.32
N GLU A 184 2.67 -25.29 -1.98
CA GLU A 184 3.84 -25.97 -1.44
C GLU A 184 5.04 -25.80 -2.37
N ILE A 185 6.11 -25.21 -1.84
CA ILE A 185 7.39 -25.02 -2.51
C ILE A 185 8.30 -26.16 -2.08
N ARG A 186 8.89 -26.90 -3.03
CA ARG A 186 9.86 -27.97 -2.73
C ARG A 186 11.24 -27.62 -3.22
N ASN A 187 12.27 -28.15 -2.54
CA ASN A 187 13.66 -28.00 -2.98
C ASN A 187 14.14 -29.16 -3.88
N SER A 188 13.21 -29.83 -4.58
CA SER A 188 13.49 -30.88 -5.56
C SER A 188 13.58 -30.27 -6.96
N ASP A 189 14.68 -29.61 -7.27
CA ASP A 189 14.92 -29.14 -8.65
C ASP A 189 14.80 -30.36 -9.60
N PRO A 190 13.90 -30.34 -10.62
CA PRO A 190 13.86 -31.39 -11.61
C PRO A 190 15.23 -31.46 -12.28
N GLN A 191 15.84 -32.65 -12.28
CA GLN A 191 17.06 -32.95 -13.03
C GLN A 191 16.82 -32.83 -14.53
#